data_AF-A0A7W3N1G7-F1
#
_entry.id   AF-A0A7W3N1G7-F1
#
_cell.length_a   1.000
_cell.length_b   1.000
_cell.length_c   1.000
_cell.angle_alpha   90.00
_cell.angle_beta   90.00
_cell.angle_gamma   90.00
#
_symmetry.space_group_name_H-M   'P 1'
#
loop_
_entity.id
_entity.type
_entity.pdbx_description
1 polymer ?
#
loop_
_entity_poly.entity_id
_entity_poly.type
_entity_poly.pdbx_seq_one_letter_code
_entity_poly.pdbx_strand_id
1 'polypeptide(L)'
;MNSMTTGGSGCCGFSPHLTTEADKRVGQWAAANNVEIACTPTNSSWLNRIEAQFTALRCFTLDGTDHAGHREQGSMIRRYLAWRNRHTSDPDLRRVVNRANVA
;
A
#
# COMPACT_ATOMS: atom_id res chain seq x y z
N MET A 1 16.66 37.45 -0.69
CA MET A 1 16.08 37.09 -2.01
C MET A 1 16.70 35.75 -2.40
N ASN A 2 16.09 34.58 -2.47
CA ASN A 2 14.75 34.00 -2.19
C ASN A 2 15.06 32.57 -1.70
N SER A 3 14.58 32.15 -0.53
CA SER A 3 13.34 31.37 -0.36
C SER A 3 13.23 30.14 -1.27
N MET A 4 13.46 28.95 -0.70
CA MET A 4 12.73 27.72 -1.03
C MET A 4 12.86 26.72 0.11
N THR A 5 11.93 26.87 1.05
CA THR A 5 11.49 25.84 1.99
C THR A 5 10.94 24.64 1.23
N THR A 6 11.52 23.46 1.40
CA THR A 6 10.93 22.15 1.05
C THR A 6 11.20 21.26 2.27
N GLY A 7 10.30 21.05 3.23
CA GLY A 7 8.85 21.02 3.14
C GLY A 7 8.38 19.57 2.98
N GLY A 8 8.32 18.83 4.09
CA GLY A 8 7.52 17.63 4.26
C GLY A 8 8.06 16.34 3.64
N SER A 9 8.86 15.59 4.42
CA SER A 9 9.11 14.17 4.18
C SER A 9 8.05 13.35 4.94
N GLY A 10 7.43 12.36 4.33
CA GLY A 10 6.45 11.54 5.04
C GLY A 10 5.78 10.51 4.15
N CYS A 11 5.72 9.27 4.62
CA CYS A 11 4.85 8.25 4.05
C CYS A 11 3.43 8.51 4.59
N CYS A 12 2.50 7.61 4.25
CA CYS A 12 1.15 7.47 4.80
C CYS A 12 1.04 8.08 6.21
N GLY A 13 -0.02 8.84 6.51
CA GLY A 13 -0.26 9.50 7.81
C GLY A 13 -0.43 8.57 9.04
N PHE A 14 0.18 7.40 9.02
CA PHE A 14 0.37 6.47 10.11
C PHE A 14 1.68 6.80 10.85
N SER A 15 1.62 6.98 12.17
CA SER A 15 2.70 7.54 13.01
C SER A 15 4.14 7.03 12.77
N PRO A 16 4.44 5.75 12.51
CA PRO A 16 5.82 5.30 12.24
C PRO A 16 6.37 5.75 10.89
N HIS A 17 5.51 6.18 9.96
CA HIS A 17 5.89 6.75 8.68
C HIS A 17 5.99 8.29 8.69
N LEU A 18 5.44 8.92 9.73
CA LEU A 18 5.29 10.37 9.85
C LEU A 18 6.50 11.05 10.47
N THR A 19 7.51 10.32 10.93
CA THR A 19 8.63 10.94 11.64
C THR A 19 9.96 10.39 11.18
N THR A 20 10.40 10.78 9.97
CA THR A 20 11.85 10.84 9.70
C THR A 20 12.58 11.78 10.68
N GLU A 21 11.83 12.66 11.36
CA GLU A 21 12.25 13.47 12.51
C GLU A 21 12.55 12.64 13.77
N ALA A 22 11.76 11.59 14.08
CA ALA A 22 11.91 10.77 15.28
C ALA A 22 12.64 9.43 15.02
N ASP A 23 12.40 8.80 13.86
CA ASP A 23 13.17 7.67 13.34
C ASP A 23 13.82 8.03 11.99
N LYS A 24 15.09 8.42 12.07
CA LYS A 24 15.90 8.84 10.91
C LYS A 24 16.25 7.69 9.97
N ARG A 25 16.06 6.43 10.36
CA ARG A 25 16.52 5.27 9.57
C ARG A 25 15.86 5.22 8.19
N VAL A 26 14.56 5.47 8.14
CA VAL A 26 13.80 5.46 6.87
C VAL A 26 14.24 6.62 5.97
N GLY A 27 14.45 7.81 6.53
CA GLY A 27 14.93 8.98 5.78
C GLY A 27 16.36 8.80 5.26
N GLN A 28 17.26 8.25 6.06
CA GLN A 28 18.64 7.94 5.66
C GLN A 28 18.68 6.89 4.56
N TRP A 29 17.87 5.83 4.69
CA TRP A 29 17.76 4.81 3.65
C TRP A 29 17.21 5.40 2.34
N ALA A 30 16.17 6.25 2.41
CA ALA A 30 15.58 6.88 1.24
C ALA A 30 16.60 7.75 0.50
N ALA A 31 17.35 8.59 1.24
CA ALA A 31 18.43 9.40 0.68
C ALA A 31 19.55 8.55 0.04
N ALA A 32 19.95 7.46 0.69
CA ALA A 32 20.99 6.56 0.16
C ALA A 32 20.53 5.79 -1.09
N ASN A 33 19.23 5.60 -1.29
CA ASN A 33 18.66 4.83 -2.41
C ASN A 33 18.01 5.71 -3.49
N ASN A 34 18.18 7.04 -3.41
CA ASN A 34 17.55 8.00 -4.33
C ASN A 34 16.01 7.82 -4.41
N VAL A 35 15.38 7.63 -3.25
CA VAL A 35 13.93 7.48 -3.10
C VAL A 35 13.37 8.73 -2.44
N GLU A 36 12.31 9.29 -3.02
CA GLU A 36 11.53 10.37 -2.42
C GLU A 36 10.30 9.79 -1.70
N ILE A 37 9.99 10.31 -0.51
CA ILE A 37 8.84 9.87 0.27
C ILE A 37 7.67 10.84 0.04
N ALA A 38 6.59 10.36 -0.58
CA ALA A 38 5.40 11.16 -0.87
C ALA A 38 4.33 11.03 0.22
N CYS A 39 3.98 12.14 0.88
CA CYS A 39 2.98 12.16 1.95
C CYS A 39 1.57 12.19 1.39
N THR A 40 0.70 11.33 1.90
CA THR A 40 -0.76 11.52 1.81
C THR A 40 -1.26 12.15 3.11
N PRO A 41 -2.27 13.04 3.08
CA PRO A 41 -2.86 13.56 4.31
C PRO A 41 -3.41 12.43 5.20
N THR A 42 -3.49 12.69 6.50
CA THR A 42 -4.03 11.73 7.48
C THR A 42 -5.45 11.32 7.08
N ASN A 43 -5.76 10.03 7.24
CA ASN A 43 -7.02 9.41 6.82
C ASN A 43 -7.33 9.49 5.32
N SER A 44 -6.37 9.82 4.45
CA SER A 44 -6.56 9.89 2.99
C SER A 44 -6.18 8.58 2.30
N SER A 45 -6.78 7.50 2.76
CA SER A 45 -6.50 6.13 2.34
C SER A 45 -6.80 5.92 0.84
N TRP A 46 -7.81 6.63 0.30
CA TRP A 46 -8.15 6.67 -1.13
C TRP A 46 -7.06 7.25 -2.04
N LEU A 47 -6.16 8.10 -1.52
CA LEU A 47 -5.03 8.61 -2.30
C LEU A 47 -3.91 7.57 -2.44
N ASN A 48 -3.91 6.56 -1.58
CA ASN A 48 -2.91 5.51 -1.58
C ASN A 48 -3.27 4.43 -2.61
N ARG A 49 -2.65 4.47 -3.79
CA ARG A 49 -2.96 3.57 -4.92
C ARG A 49 -2.85 2.07 -4.61
N ILE A 50 -2.09 1.68 -3.58
CA ILE A 50 -2.00 0.28 -3.16
C ILE A 50 -3.25 -0.20 -2.40
N GLU A 51 -4.03 0.70 -1.81
CA GLU A 51 -5.18 0.31 -0.98
C GLU A 51 -6.32 -0.30 -1.78
N ALA A 52 -6.55 0.20 -3.00
CA ALA A 52 -7.50 -0.40 -3.93
C ALA A 52 -7.20 -1.89 -4.22
N GLN A 53 -5.94 -2.31 -4.08
CA GLN A 53 -5.53 -3.70 -4.27
C GLN A 53 -5.85 -4.58 -3.06
N PHE A 54 -5.97 -4.00 -1.86
CA PHE A 54 -6.28 -4.75 -0.64
C PHE A 54 -7.73 -5.22 -0.58
N THR A 55 -8.66 -4.50 -1.21
CA THR A 55 -10.06 -4.94 -1.33
C THR A 55 -10.17 -6.27 -2.07
N ALA A 56 -9.54 -6.35 -3.26
CA ALA A 56 -9.53 -7.60 -4.03
C ALA A 56 -8.79 -8.71 -3.28
N LEU A 57 -7.62 -8.42 -2.67
CA LEU A 57 -6.89 -9.39 -1.86
C LEU A 57 -7.78 -9.97 -0.74
N ARG A 58 -8.50 -9.11 -0.02
CA ARG A 58 -9.39 -9.52 1.08
C ARG A 58 -10.48 -10.46 0.58
N CYS A 59 -11.19 -10.11 -0.49
CA CYS A 59 -12.25 -10.93 -1.05
C CYS A 59 -11.77 -12.33 -1.44
N PHE A 60 -10.56 -12.46 -2.00
CA PHE A 60 -10.05 -13.75 -2.49
C PHE A 60 -9.26 -14.56 -1.47
N THR A 61 -8.79 -13.95 -0.38
CA THR A 61 -7.86 -14.61 0.54
C THR A 61 -8.32 -14.63 1.98
N LEU A 62 -9.33 -13.84 2.36
CA LEU A 62 -9.77 -13.68 3.75
C LEU A 62 -11.29 -13.86 3.91
N ASP A 63 -12.09 -13.39 2.96
CA ASP A 63 -13.55 -13.50 3.05
C ASP A 63 -13.98 -14.97 2.85
N GLY A 64 -14.70 -15.52 3.82
CA GLY A 64 -15.29 -16.87 3.74
C GLY A 64 -14.32 -18.04 3.94
N THR A 65 -13.05 -17.79 4.28
CA THR A 65 -12.05 -18.83 4.54
C THR A 65 -11.64 -18.85 6.01
N ASP A 66 -11.85 -19.97 6.70
CA ASP A 66 -11.28 -20.23 8.03
C ASP A 66 -9.90 -20.88 7.85
N HIS A 67 -8.84 -20.08 7.89
CA HIS A 67 -7.47 -20.59 7.80
C HIS A 67 -7.07 -21.21 9.14
N ALA A 68 -6.56 -22.44 9.11
CA ALA A 68 -6.12 -23.15 10.32
C ALA A 68 -4.88 -22.50 10.98
N GLY A 69 -4.25 -21.52 10.32
CA GLY A 69 -3.22 -20.67 10.92
C GLY A 69 -2.52 -19.73 9.94
N HIS A 70 -1.62 -18.90 10.47
CA HIS A 70 -0.93 -17.84 9.70
C HIS A 70 -0.12 -18.34 8.49
N ARG A 71 0.39 -19.59 8.53
CA ARG A 71 1.10 -20.18 7.38
C ARG A 71 0.19 -20.38 6.18
N GLU A 72 -1.03 -20.86 6.42
CA GLU A 72 -2.01 -21.11 5.37
C GLU A 72 -2.51 -19.80 4.76
N GLN A 73 -2.88 -18.84 5.61
CA GLN A 73 -3.23 -17.49 5.19
C GLN A 73 -2.11 -16.86 4.34
N GLY A 74 -0.85 -16.95 4.78
CA GLY A 74 0.29 -16.46 4.01
C GLY A 74 0.50 -17.19 2.68
N SER A 75 0.19 -18.49 2.61
CA SER A 75 0.23 -19.27 1.37
C SER A 75 -0.84 -18.77 0.38
N MET A 76 -2.06 -18.54 0.85
CA MET A 76 -3.17 -18.06 0.03
C MET A 76 -2.91 -16.66 -0.51
N ILE A 77 -2.35 -15.76 0.30
CA ILE A 77 -1.90 -14.42 -0.15
C ILE A 77 -0.87 -14.55 -1.28
N ARG A 78 0.17 -15.39 -1.12
CA ARG A 78 1.19 -15.58 -2.17
C ARG A 78 0.60 -16.18 -3.44
N ARG A 79 -0.30 -17.16 -3.32
CA ARG A 79 -0.99 -17.78 -4.45
C ARG A 79 -1.85 -16.77 -5.21
N TYR A 80 -2.59 -15.93 -4.50
CA TYR A 80 -3.35 -14.82 -5.09
C TYR A 80 -2.43 -13.83 -5.81
N LEU A 81 -1.34 -13.38 -5.18
CA LEU A 81 -0.40 -12.44 -5.83
C LEU A 81 0.19 -13.01 -7.12
N ALA A 82 0.58 -14.30 -7.09
CA ALA A 82 1.11 -14.99 -8.26
C ALA A 82 0.06 -15.14 -9.37
N TRP A 83 -1.20 -15.45 -9.01
CA TRP A 83 -2.30 -15.51 -9.97
C TRP A 83 -2.61 -14.12 -10.56
N ARG A 84 -2.79 -13.10 -9.72
CA ARG A 84 -3.08 -11.70 -10.12
C ARG A 84 -2.03 -11.17 -11.10
N ASN A 85 -0.75 -11.40 -10.83
CA ASN A 85 0.34 -10.93 -11.69
C ASN A 85 0.36 -11.63 -13.05
N ARG A 86 -0.22 -12.84 -13.17
CA ARG A 86 -0.41 -13.53 -14.46
C ARG A 86 -1.73 -13.19 -15.16
N HIS A 87 -2.68 -12.58 -14.44
CA HIS A 87 -4.06 -12.34 -14.89
C HIS A 87 -4.42 -10.85 -14.81
N THR A 88 -3.50 -9.96 -15.23
CA THR A 88 -3.69 -8.51 -15.14
C THR A 88 -4.82 -7.98 -16.03
N SER A 89 -5.16 -8.72 -17.08
CA SER A 89 -6.26 -8.42 -18.01
C SER A 89 -7.60 -9.06 -17.63
N ASP A 90 -7.67 -9.77 -16.50
CA ASP A 90 -8.87 -10.46 -16.07
C ASP A 90 -10.03 -9.47 -15.80
N PRO A 91 -11.20 -9.65 -16.44
CA PRO A 91 -12.30 -8.70 -16.36
C PRO A 91 -12.94 -8.65 -14.96
N ASP A 92 -12.94 -9.74 -14.21
CA ASP A 92 -13.51 -9.79 -12.86
C ASP A 92 -12.60 -9.08 -11.86
N LEU A 93 -11.29 -9.31 -11.96
CA LEU A 93 -10.31 -8.57 -11.17
C LEU A 93 -10.42 -7.06 -11.44
N ARG A 94 -10.52 -6.65 -12.71
CA ARG A 94 -10.69 -5.23 -13.08
C ARG A 94 -11.99 -4.64 -12.54
N ARG A 95 -13.08 -5.41 -12.53
CA ARG A 95 -14.37 -4.97 -11.98
C ARG A 95 -14.28 -4.71 -10.46
N VAL A 96 -13.63 -5.60 -9.71
CA VAL A 96 -13.44 -5.43 -8.25
C VAL A 96 -12.54 -4.23 -7.96
N VAL A 97 -11.42 -4.10 -8.69
CA VAL A 97 -10.49 -2.97 -8.52
C VAL A 97 -11.16 -1.64 -8.90
N ASN A 98 -11.89 -1.59 -10.01
CA ASN A 98 -12.59 -0.37 -10.43
C ASN A 98 -13.68 0.03 -9.43
N ARG A 99 -14.43 -0.93 -8.87
CA ARG A 99 -15.40 -0.63 -7.80
C ARG A 99 -14.72 -0.04 -6.57
N ALA A 100 -13.55 -0.55 -6.20
CA ALA A 100 -12.77 -0.03 -5.07
C ALA A 100 -12.17 1.37 -5.33
N ASN A 101 -11.94 1.74 -6.59
CA ASN A 101 -11.39 3.04 -6.98
C ASN A 101 -12.43 4.17 -7.06
N VAL A 102 -13.74 3.84 -7.08
CA VAL A 102 -14.85 4.80 -7.28
C VAL A 102 -15.56 5.14 -5.96
N ALA A 103 -15.25 4.43 -4.88
CA ALA A 103 -15.73 4.70 -3.53
C ALA A 103 -14.80 5.68 -2.79
#